data_AF-A0ABD4S3B7-F1
#
_entry.id   AF-A0ABD4S3B7-F1
#
_cell.length_a   1.000
_cell.length_b   1.000
_cell.length_c   1.000
_cell.angle_alpha   90.00
_cell.angle_beta   90.00
_cell.angle_gamma   90.00
#
_symmetry.space_group_name_H-M   'P 1'
#
loop_
_entity.id
_entity.type
_entity.pdbx_description
1 polymer ?
#
loop_
_entity_poly.entity_id
_entity_poly.type
_entity_poly.pdbx_seq_one_letter_code
_entity_poly.pdbx_strand_id
1 'polypeptide(L)'
;MSEDIFYGIKNTLDEIAEVQIKNKQGVLKEVGMLISGEDNSCITYCLDEDLIKFYIKEEAVLTIDKDSHLLYMLDALFYNFLDK
;
A
#
# COMPACT_ATOMS: atom_id res chain seq x y z
N MET A 1 -17.46 -4.86 4.23
CA MET A 1 -17.26 -3.42 4.52
C MET A 1 -15.78 -3.07 4.66
N SER A 2 -15.06 -3.56 5.67
CA SER A 2 -13.59 -3.39 5.75
C SER A 2 -12.86 -4.10 4.60
N GLU A 3 -13.31 -5.30 4.25
CA GLU A 3 -12.78 -6.08 3.13
C GLU A 3 -12.96 -5.38 1.78
N ASP A 4 -14.13 -4.77 1.53
CA ASP A 4 -14.39 -3.99 0.31
C ASP A 4 -13.45 -2.78 0.22
N ILE A 5 -13.24 -2.08 1.34
CA ILE A 5 -12.32 -0.95 1.43
C ILE A 5 -10.88 -1.40 1.17
N PHE A 6 -10.45 -2.52 1.78
CA PHE A 6 -9.12 -3.07 1.56
C PHE A 6 -8.87 -3.36 0.08
N TYR A 7 -9.79 -4.06 -0.58
CA TYR A 7 -9.64 -4.37 -2.00
C TYR A 7 -9.77 -3.13 -2.89
N GLY A 8 -10.55 -2.12 -2.48
CA GLY A 8 -10.57 -0.80 -3.12
C GLY A 8 -9.21 -0.12 -3.10
N ILE A 9 -8.58 -0.01 -1.91
CA ILE A 9 -7.24 0.56 -1.74
C ILE A 9 -6.19 -0.24 -2.54
N LYS A 10 -6.28 -1.57 -2.51
CA LYS A 10 -5.40 -2.45 -3.30
C LYS A 10 -5.48 -2.13 -4.79
N ASN A 11 -6.69 -2.03 -5.33
CA ASN A 11 -6.89 -1.72 -6.76
C ASN A 11 -6.33 -0.34 -7.09
N THR A 12 -6.59 0.66 -6.25
CA THR A 12 -6.00 2.00 -6.41
C THR A 12 -4.48 1.95 -6.46
N LEU A 13 -3.85 1.26 -5.50
CA LEU A 13 -2.39 1.10 -5.45
C LEU A 13 -1.82 0.38 -6.67
N ASP A 14 -2.57 -0.57 -7.23
CA ASP A 14 -2.19 -1.29 -8.45
C ASP A 14 -2.24 -0.39 -9.69
N GLU A 15 -3.28 0.44 -9.79
CA GLU A 15 -3.47 1.40 -10.90
C GLU A 15 -2.38 2.49 -10.93
N ILE A 16 -1.93 2.95 -9.76
CA ILE A 16 -0.92 4.00 -9.63
C ILE A 16 0.48 3.46 -9.29
N ALA A 17 0.72 2.17 -9.51
CA ALA A 17 1.91 1.49 -9.04
C ALA A 17 3.21 2.08 -9.63
N GLU A 18 4.10 2.53 -8.75
CA GLU A 18 5.45 3.01 -9.06
C GLU A 18 6.54 2.17 -8.37
N VAL A 19 6.16 1.43 -7.31
CA VAL A 19 7.06 0.67 -6.45
C VAL A 19 6.78 -0.82 -6.61
N GLN A 20 7.86 -1.60 -6.76
CA GLN A 20 7.84 -3.06 -6.80
C GLN A 20 8.89 -3.62 -5.86
N ILE A 21 8.46 -4.35 -4.83
CA ILE A 21 9.36 -5.00 -3.88
C ILE A 21 9.42 -6.49 -4.19
N LYS A 22 10.64 -6.98 -4.39
CA LYS A 22 10.93 -8.39 -4.69
C LYS A 22 11.64 -9.04 -3.51
N ASN A 23 11.38 -10.33 -3.31
CA ASN A 23 12.18 -11.11 -2.35
C ASN A 23 13.60 -11.36 -2.87
N LYS A 24 14.43 -12.03 -2.06
CA LYS A 24 15.83 -12.35 -2.40
C LYS A 24 15.99 -13.20 -3.66
N GLN A 25 14.96 -13.95 -4.04
CA GLN A 25 14.90 -14.78 -5.25
C GLN A 25 14.42 -13.99 -6.48
N GLY A 26 14.12 -12.69 -6.34
CA GLY A 26 13.63 -11.84 -7.42
C GLY A 26 12.13 -12.00 -7.71
N VAL A 27 11.38 -12.72 -6.86
CA VAL A 27 9.93 -12.87 -6.99
C VAL A 27 9.24 -11.61 -6.45
N LEU A 28 8.35 -11.03 -7.25
CA LEU A 28 7.54 -9.88 -6.84
C LEU A 28 6.65 -10.27 -5.67
N LYS A 29 6.67 -9.45 -4.61
CA LYS A 29 5.91 -9.69 -3.38
C LYS A 29 4.98 -8.55 -3.03
N GLU A 30 5.37 -7.32 -3.33
CA GLU A 30 4.60 -6.13 -2.97
C GLU A 30 4.61 -5.13 -4.11
N VAL A 31 3.50 -4.43 -4.26
CA VAL A 31 3.29 -3.40 -5.27
C VAL A 31 2.66 -2.18 -4.60
N GLY A 32 3.00 -0.98 -5.04
CA GLY A 32 2.31 0.22 -4.56
C GLY A 32 2.92 1.52 -5.05
N MET A 33 2.72 2.57 -4.26
CA MET A 33 3.02 3.94 -4.65
C MET A 33 4.16 4.53 -3.83
N LEU A 34 4.97 5.38 -4.47
CA LEU A 34 5.93 6.24 -3.80
C LEU A 34 5.19 7.47 -3.24
N ILE A 35 5.37 7.77 -1.95
CA ILE A 35 4.84 9.01 -1.35
C ILE A 35 5.87 10.14 -1.48
N SER A 36 7.12 9.86 -1.09
CA SER A 36 8.22 10.83 -1.15
C SER A 36 9.51 10.14 -1.58
N GLY A 37 10.10 10.63 -2.66
CA GLY A 37 11.42 10.17 -3.13
C GLY A 37 12.57 10.59 -2.21
N GLU A 38 12.45 11.69 -1.46
CA GLU A 38 13.51 12.16 -0.55
C GLU A 38 13.68 11.23 0.67
N ASP A 39 12.55 10.78 1.24
CA ASP A 39 12.54 9.88 2.40
C ASP A 39 12.49 8.40 2.00
N ASN A 40 12.42 8.12 0.69
CA ASN A 40 12.12 6.80 0.14
C ASN A 40 10.94 6.14 0.86
N SER A 41 9.85 6.89 1.00
CA SER A 41 8.65 6.44 1.71
C SER A 41 7.60 5.98 0.73
N CYS A 42 6.98 4.84 1.01
CA CYS A 42 6.00 4.23 0.13
C CYS A 42 4.92 3.48 0.91
N ILE A 43 3.77 3.32 0.24
CA ILE A 43 2.69 2.42 0.68
C ILE A 43 2.60 1.31 -0.34
N THR A 44 2.57 0.07 0.11
CA THR A 44 2.46 -1.11 -0.74
C THR A 44 1.42 -2.07 -0.21
N TYR A 45 0.90 -2.92 -1.07
CA TYR A 45 0.10 -4.08 -0.69
C TYR A 45 0.86 -5.36 -1.04
N CYS A 46 0.65 -6.42 -0.25
CA CYS A 46 1.22 -7.73 -0.52
C CYS A 46 0.40 -8.50 -1.56
N LEU A 47 1.07 -9.16 -2.51
CA LEU A 47 0.41 -9.94 -3.56
C LEU A 47 -0.22 -11.24 -3.02
N ASP A 48 0.44 -11.86 -2.04
CA ASP A 48 0.09 -13.18 -1.52
C ASP A 48 -0.65 -13.12 -0.16
N GLU A 49 -0.74 -11.93 0.44
CA GLU A 49 -1.27 -11.72 1.78
C GLU A 49 -2.18 -10.50 1.78
N ASP A 50 -3.26 -10.52 2.57
CA ASP A 50 -4.17 -9.38 2.73
C ASP A 50 -3.57 -8.32 3.67
N LEU A 51 -2.38 -7.80 3.32
CA LEU A 51 -1.62 -6.80 4.07
C LEU A 51 -1.31 -5.55 3.24
N ILE A 52 -1.39 -4.40 3.91
CA ILE A 52 -0.83 -3.12 3.44
C ILE A 52 0.33 -2.74 4.35
N LYS A 53 1.45 -2.34 3.75
CA LYS A 53 2.68 -1.98 4.44
C LYS A 53 3.12 -0.58 4.08
N PHE A 54 3.61 0.13 5.10
CA PHE A 54 4.15 1.47 5.00
C PHE A 54 5.64 1.41 5.29
N TYR A 55 6.42 1.99 4.39
CA TYR A 55 7.87 2.02 4.50
C TYR A 55 8.40 3.44 4.61
N ILE A 56 9.48 3.61 5.37
CA ILE A 56 10.33 4.80 5.37
C ILE A 56 11.78 4.29 5.32
N LYS A 57 12.59 4.77 4.38
CA LYS A 57 14.00 4.35 4.24
C LYS A 57 14.18 2.83 4.26
N GLU A 58 13.33 2.12 3.49
CA GLU A 58 13.32 0.65 3.35
C GLU A 58 12.90 -0.14 4.60
N GLU A 59 12.57 0.52 5.71
CA GLU A 59 12.06 -0.12 6.92
C GLU A 59 10.52 -0.10 6.95
N ALA A 60 9.89 -1.25 7.21
CA ALA A 60 8.46 -1.34 7.40
C ALA A 60 8.08 -0.73 8.76
N VAL A 61 7.47 0.46 8.76
CA VAL A 61 7.10 1.20 9.98
C VAL A 61 5.69 0.91 10.45
N LEU A 62 4.82 0.46 9.55
CA LEU A 62 3.45 0.03 9.86
C LEU A 62 3.03 -1.10 8.91
N THR A 63 2.34 -2.09 9.45
CA THR A 63 1.67 -3.15 8.67
C THR A 63 0.26 -3.26 9.20
N ILE A 64 -0.72 -3.23 8.31
CA ILE A 64 -2.13 -3.41 8.64
C ILE A 64 -2.72 -4.51 7.77
N ASP A 65 -3.63 -5.28 8.36
CA ASP A 65 -4.42 -6.28 7.63
C ASP A 65 -5.78 -5.71 7.19
N LYS A 66 -6.56 -6.53 6.49
CA LYS A 66 -7.89 -6.18 6.00
C LYS A 66 -8.95 -5.91 7.08
N ASP A 67 -8.66 -6.21 8.34
CA ASP A 67 -9.57 -6.00 9.48
C ASP A 67 -9.22 -4.73 10.27
N SER A 68 -8.15 -4.03 9.88
CA SER A 68 -7.71 -2.80 10.52
C SER A 68 -8.69 -1.64 10.33
N HIS A 69 -9.01 -0.95 11.42
CA HIS A 69 -9.82 0.28 11.37
C HIS A 69 -9.09 1.45 10.72
N LEU A 70 -7.76 1.35 10.54
CA LEU A 70 -6.99 2.38 9.83
C LEU A 70 -7.32 2.43 8.33
N LEU A 71 -7.93 1.36 7.78
CA LEU A 71 -8.34 1.32 6.38
C LEU A 71 -9.34 2.42 6.02
N TYR A 72 -10.28 2.75 6.92
CA TYR A 72 -11.23 3.85 6.68
C TYR A 72 -10.54 5.21 6.53
N MET A 73 -9.47 5.44 7.30
CA MET A 73 -8.69 6.67 7.18
C MET A 73 -7.86 6.68 5.90
N LEU A 74 -7.30 5.53 5.52
CA LEU A 74 -6.49 5.39 4.31
C LEU A 74 -7.33 5.57 3.04
N ASP A 75 -8.52 4.97 3.01
CA ASP A 75 -9.49 5.13 1.91
C ASP A 75 -9.86 6.59 1.68
N ALA A 76 -10.17 7.32 2.75
CA ALA A 76 -10.47 8.74 2.68
C ALA A 76 -9.28 9.57 2.14
N LEU A 77 -8.04 9.19 2.45
CA LEU A 77 -6.86 9.86 1.90
C LEU A 77 -6.71 9.60 0.40
N PHE A 78 -6.90 8.37 -0.06
CA PHE A 78 -6.86 8.02 -1.48
C PHE A 78 -7.97 8.71 -2.28
N TYR A 79 -9.19 8.73 -1.76
CA TYR A 79 -10.31 9.43 -2.38
C TYR A 79 -10.00 10.92 -2.62
N ASN A 80 -9.48 11.61 -1.60
CA ASN A 80 -9.10 13.03 -1.71
C ASN A 80 -7.90 13.29 -2.64
N PHE A 81 -7.07 12.27 -2.89
CA PHE A 81 -5.92 12.37 -3.76
C PHE A 81 -6.31 12.21 -5.24
N LEU A 82 -7.27 11.34 -5.54
CA LEU A 82 -7.67 11.00 -6.91
C LEU A 82 -8.77 11.90 -7.49
N ASP A 83 -9.63 12.49 -6.66
CA ASP A 83 -10.69 13.42 -7.08
C ASP A 83 -10.20 14.87 -7.31
N LYS A 84 -8.92 15.07 -7.65
CA LYS A 84 -8.29 16.37 -7.95
C LYS A 84 -7.92 16.55 -9.43
#